data_AF-A0A1Q5QU44-F1
#
_entry.id   AF-A0A1Q5QU44-F1
#
_cell.length_a   1.000
_cell.length_b   1.000
_cell.length_c   1.000
_cell.angle_alpha   90.00
_cell.angle_beta   90.00
_cell.angle_gamma   90.00
#
_symmetry.space_group_name_H-M   'P 1'
#
loop_
_entity.id
_entity.type
_entity.pdbx_description
1 polymer ?
#
loop_
_entity_poly.entity_id
_entity_poly.type
_entity_poly.pdbx_seq_one_letter_code
_entity_poly.pdbx_strand_id
1 'polypeptide(L)'
;MTATDDSDSKERVARGMKYATGIIIALIVGVSATMLIRSRPAVADVKRLAEIPKSFWGAWAPNADACANVADQSIITLSGKSYTSSQTSCSVINVSETPGTNRPTYSARLKCIGQGQTQPTPSNLILRSEDLNRISIGSEFATLNVYQKCSAKGPVTKGPQ
;
A
#
# COMPACT_ATOMS: atom_id res chain seq x y z
N MET A 1 77.67 19.44 -28.70
CA MET A 1 76.62 19.89 -27.77
C MET A 1 75.28 19.44 -28.36
N THR A 2 74.54 18.62 -27.61
CA THR A 2 73.09 18.32 -27.71
C THR A 2 72.52 17.84 -29.06
N ALA A 3 72.68 16.55 -29.38
CA ALA A 3 71.84 15.86 -30.38
C ALA A 3 71.21 14.55 -29.84
N THR A 4 71.42 14.24 -28.55
CA THR A 4 70.94 13.01 -27.90
C THR A 4 69.74 13.23 -26.97
N ASP A 5 69.28 14.47 -26.80
CA ASP A 5 68.16 14.80 -25.88
C ASP A 5 66.79 14.79 -26.59
N ASP A 6 66.75 15.12 -27.88
CA ASP A 6 65.49 15.28 -28.64
C ASP A 6 64.81 13.93 -28.97
N SER A 7 65.61 12.87 -29.19
CA SER A 7 65.08 11.58 -29.62
C SER A 7 64.44 10.77 -28.47
N ASP A 8 65.01 10.86 -27.26
CA ASP A 8 64.47 10.16 -26.08
C ASP A 8 63.20 10.86 -25.56
N SER A 9 63.14 12.18 -25.65
CA SER A 9 61.95 12.98 -25.30
C SER A 9 60.74 12.62 -26.17
N LYS A 10 60.92 12.48 -27.50
CA LYS A 10 59.84 12.11 -28.44
C LYS A 10 59.33 10.69 -28.21
N GLU A 11 60.19 9.73 -27.88
CA GLU A 11 59.77 8.37 -27.56
C GLU A 11 59.00 8.27 -26.23
N ARG A 12 59.39 9.05 -25.22
CA ARG A 12 58.68 9.09 -23.93
C ARG A 12 57.28 9.70 -24.07
N VAL A 13 57.14 10.76 -24.88
CA VAL A 13 55.82 11.36 -25.19
C VAL A 13 54.95 10.39 -26.00
N ALA A 14 55.51 9.71 -27.00
CA ALA A 14 54.78 8.75 -27.83
C ALA A 14 54.34 7.49 -27.04
N ARG A 15 55.13 7.04 -26.05
CA ARG A 15 54.73 5.96 -25.14
C ARG A 15 53.63 6.41 -24.18
N GLY A 16 53.75 7.58 -23.54
CA GLY A 16 52.73 8.09 -22.62
C GLY A 16 51.35 8.26 -23.25
N MET A 17 51.31 8.70 -24.52
CA MET A 17 50.05 8.95 -25.24
C MET A 17 49.32 7.66 -25.62
N LYS A 18 50.04 6.54 -25.88
CA LYS A 18 49.42 5.24 -26.20
C LYS A 18 48.71 4.60 -24.99
N TYR A 19 49.29 4.74 -23.79
CA TYR A 19 48.69 4.21 -22.56
C TYR A 19 47.48 5.04 -22.09
N ALA A 20 47.53 6.37 -22.21
CA ALA A 20 46.39 7.23 -21.86
C ALA A 20 45.18 7.01 -22.79
N THR A 21 45.41 6.77 -24.08
CA THR A 21 44.33 6.56 -25.07
C THR A 21 43.63 5.21 -24.89
N GLY A 22 44.37 4.14 -24.55
CA GLY A 22 43.79 2.82 -24.28
C GLY A 22 42.93 2.78 -23.01
N ILE A 23 43.33 3.51 -21.95
CA ILE A 23 42.58 3.61 -20.68
C ILE A 23 41.26 4.39 -20.88
N ILE A 24 41.27 5.47 -21.67
CA ILE A 24 40.06 6.27 -21.93
C ILE A 24 39.02 5.48 -22.73
N ILE A 25 39.42 4.67 -23.72
CA ILE A 25 38.50 3.85 -24.51
C ILE A 25 37.89 2.72 -23.65
N ALA A 26 38.67 2.08 -22.77
CA ALA A 26 38.15 1.08 -21.85
C ALA A 26 37.14 1.65 -20.84
N LEU A 27 37.32 2.90 -20.40
CA LEU A 27 36.38 3.58 -19.52
C LEU A 27 35.07 3.99 -20.22
N ILE A 28 35.11 4.40 -21.49
CA ILE A 28 33.90 4.79 -22.25
C ILE A 28 33.03 3.57 -22.60
N VAL A 29 33.64 2.42 -22.91
CA VAL A 29 32.92 1.16 -23.19
C VAL A 29 32.39 0.51 -21.90
N GLY A 30 33.06 0.68 -20.76
CA GLY A 30 32.58 0.17 -19.47
C GLY A 30 31.38 0.92 -18.88
N VAL A 31 31.24 2.23 -19.17
CA VAL A 31 30.17 3.09 -18.61
C VAL A 31 28.85 2.99 -19.41
N SER A 32 28.88 2.56 -20.66
CA SER A 32 27.67 2.47 -21.50
C SER A 32 26.81 1.21 -21.24
N ALA A 33 27.34 0.21 -20.53
CA ALA A 33 26.62 -1.03 -20.23
C ALA A 33 25.67 -0.94 -19.02
N THR A 34 25.76 0.11 -18.19
CA THR A 34 24.91 0.24 -16.98
C THR A 34 23.59 0.97 -17.22
N MET A 35 23.37 1.55 -18.40
CA MET A 35 22.21 2.41 -18.69
C MET A 35 20.97 1.70 -19.24
N LEU A 36 20.91 0.36 -19.19
CA LEU A 36 19.73 -0.42 -19.61
C LEU A 36 19.04 -1.17 -18.46
N ILE A 37 19.22 -0.75 -17.21
CA ILE A 37 18.28 -1.13 -16.15
C ILE A 37 17.01 -0.31 -16.37
N ARG A 38 16.17 -0.74 -17.32
CA ARG A 38 14.78 -0.31 -17.37
C ARG A 38 14.14 -0.77 -16.07
N SER A 39 13.95 0.16 -15.14
CA SER A 39 13.04 -0.02 -14.01
C SER A 39 11.70 -0.46 -14.59
N ARG A 40 11.39 -1.75 -14.52
CA ARG A 40 10.04 -2.21 -14.83
C ARG A 40 9.14 -1.50 -13.83
N PRO A 41 8.11 -0.74 -14.25
CA PRO A 41 7.12 -0.31 -13.28
C PRO A 41 6.63 -1.60 -12.62
N ALA A 42 6.75 -1.67 -11.29
CA ALA A 42 6.12 -2.73 -10.53
C ALA A 42 4.61 -2.51 -10.68
N VAL A 43 4.03 -3.07 -11.74
CA VAL A 43 2.60 -3.19 -11.88
C VAL A 43 2.23 -4.24 -10.84
N ALA A 44 1.93 -3.78 -9.62
CA ALA A 44 1.32 -4.64 -8.62
C ALA A 44 0.05 -5.19 -9.26
N ASP A 45 -0.03 -6.51 -9.41
CA ASP A 45 -1.20 -7.15 -10.01
C ASP A 45 -2.43 -6.80 -9.14
N VAL A 46 -3.31 -5.94 -9.67
CA VAL A 46 -4.50 -5.48 -8.95
C VAL A 46 -5.61 -6.48 -9.21
N LYS A 47 -5.82 -7.38 -8.27
CA LYS A 47 -6.91 -8.35 -8.35
C LYS A 47 -8.24 -7.68 -8.04
N ARG A 48 -9.22 -7.85 -8.93
CA ARG A 48 -10.58 -7.35 -8.72
C ARG A 48 -11.42 -8.41 -8.03
N LEU A 49 -12.04 -8.04 -6.93
CA LEU A 49 -12.96 -8.89 -6.17
C LEU A 49 -14.36 -8.29 -6.24
N ALA A 50 -15.36 -9.16 -6.26
CA ALA A 50 -16.75 -8.75 -6.18
C ALA A 50 -17.13 -8.29 -4.76
N GLU A 51 -16.43 -8.76 -3.73
CA GLU A 51 -16.83 -8.64 -2.33
C GLU A 51 -15.64 -8.35 -1.42
N ILE A 52 -15.94 -7.77 -0.26
CA ILE A 52 -14.97 -7.64 0.83
C ILE A 52 -14.57 -9.04 1.31
N PRO A 53 -13.27 -9.34 1.49
CA PRO A 53 -12.83 -10.64 1.96
C PRO A 53 -13.42 -11.01 3.32
N LYS A 54 -13.77 -12.30 3.51
CA LYS A 54 -14.41 -12.83 4.72
C LYS A 54 -13.66 -12.53 6.02
N SER A 55 -12.34 -12.38 5.96
CA SER A 55 -11.51 -12.02 7.13
C SER A 55 -11.91 -10.69 7.75
N PHE A 56 -12.46 -9.76 6.96
CA PHE A 56 -12.91 -8.44 7.43
C PHE A 56 -14.36 -8.43 7.92
N TRP A 57 -15.11 -9.51 7.76
CA TRP A 57 -16.53 -9.51 8.12
C TRP A 57 -16.73 -9.46 9.64
N GLY A 58 -17.77 -8.74 10.05
CA GLY A 58 -18.16 -8.57 11.44
C GLY A 58 -18.32 -7.12 11.87
N ALA A 59 -18.53 -6.95 13.17
CA ALA A 59 -18.59 -5.65 13.83
C ALA A 59 -17.21 -5.25 14.37
N TRP A 60 -16.89 -3.97 14.24
CA TRP A 60 -15.59 -3.41 14.61
C TRP A 60 -15.80 -2.09 15.36
N ALA A 61 -14.99 -1.81 16.37
CA ALA A 61 -15.05 -0.56 17.12
C ALA A 61 -13.64 -0.02 17.43
N PRO A 62 -13.49 1.27 17.76
CA PRO A 62 -12.18 1.85 18.07
C PRO A 62 -11.49 1.24 19.30
N ASN A 63 -12.26 0.72 20.27
CA ASN A 63 -11.77 0.11 21.50
C ASN A 63 -12.81 -0.86 22.10
N ALA A 64 -12.47 -1.49 23.22
CA ALA A 64 -13.30 -2.52 23.86
C ALA A 64 -14.58 -1.96 24.48
N ASP A 65 -14.50 -0.76 25.05
CA ASP A 65 -15.65 -0.09 25.66
C ASP A 65 -16.71 0.26 24.61
N ALA A 66 -16.27 0.71 23.43
CA ALA A 66 -17.14 0.95 22.29
C ALA A 66 -17.82 -0.32 21.76
N CYS A 67 -17.19 -1.50 21.89
CA CYS A 67 -17.87 -2.78 21.62
C CYS A 67 -18.89 -3.16 22.71
N ALA A 68 -18.69 -2.71 23.96
CA ALA A 68 -19.61 -2.97 25.06
C ALA A 68 -20.87 -2.08 24.98
N ASN A 69 -20.71 -0.85 24.51
CA ASN A 69 -21.75 0.17 24.47
C ASN A 69 -22.18 0.46 23.02
N VAL A 70 -23.16 -0.31 22.52
CA VAL A 70 -23.70 -0.16 21.15
C VAL A 70 -24.29 1.24 20.91
N ALA A 71 -24.63 1.97 21.97
CA ALA A 71 -25.11 3.34 21.92
C ALA A 71 -24.05 4.36 21.46
N ASP A 72 -22.75 4.03 21.54
CA ASP A 72 -21.66 4.99 21.27
C ASP A 72 -21.42 5.26 19.78
N GLN A 73 -22.32 4.79 18.88
CA GLN A 73 -22.36 5.12 17.45
C GLN A 73 -21.04 4.90 16.66
N SER A 74 -20.04 4.28 17.27
CA SER A 74 -18.69 4.11 16.72
C SER A 74 -18.46 2.72 16.17
N ILE A 75 -19.43 1.81 16.36
CA ILE A 75 -19.42 0.48 15.75
C ILE A 75 -19.66 0.62 14.25
N ILE A 76 -18.76 0.02 13.49
CA ILE A 76 -18.93 -0.20 12.06
C ILE A 76 -19.14 -1.69 11.80
N THR A 77 -19.94 -2.01 10.78
CA THR A 77 -20.17 -3.40 10.38
C THR A 77 -19.78 -3.60 8.93
N LEU A 78 -19.04 -4.68 8.67
CA LEU A 78 -18.61 -5.10 7.35
C LEU A 78 -19.21 -6.45 7.00
N SER A 79 -19.73 -6.55 5.78
CA SER A 79 -20.10 -7.80 5.12
C SER A 79 -19.52 -7.83 3.70
N GLY A 80 -19.72 -8.92 2.96
CA GLY A 80 -19.21 -9.04 1.59
C GLY A 80 -19.68 -7.89 0.67
N LYS A 81 -20.91 -7.44 0.85
CA LYS A 81 -21.56 -6.43 -0.02
C LYS A 81 -21.98 -5.15 0.68
N SER A 82 -21.72 -5.00 1.98
CA SER A 82 -22.12 -3.82 2.73
C SER A 82 -21.06 -3.32 3.71
N TYR A 83 -21.10 -2.00 3.92
CA TYR A 83 -20.42 -1.30 4.99
C TYR A 83 -21.42 -0.38 5.65
N THR A 84 -21.55 -0.47 6.97
CA THR A 84 -22.44 0.41 7.74
C THR A 84 -21.70 1.05 8.89
N SER A 85 -22.01 2.31 9.15
CA SER A 85 -21.65 3.04 10.36
C SER A 85 -22.90 3.74 10.91
N SER A 86 -22.77 4.46 12.02
CA SER A 86 -23.85 5.30 12.54
C SER A 86 -24.32 6.38 11.56
N GLN A 87 -23.42 6.86 10.70
CA GLN A 87 -23.69 8.00 9.81
C GLN A 87 -24.15 7.58 8.41
N THR A 88 -23.81 6.36 7.97
CA THR A 88 -24.08 5.93 6.60
C THR A 88 -24.27 4.42 6.45
N SER A 89 -25.08 4.05 5.46
CA SER A 89 -25.18 2.70 4.95
C SER A 89 -24.70 2.67 3.51
N CYS A 90 -23.76 1.76 3.22
CA CYS A 90 -23.08 1.69 1.93
C CYS A 90 -23.19 0.29 1.31
N SER A 91 -23.40 0.26 0.00
CA SER A 91 -23.29 -0.93 -0.83
C SER A 91 -21.91 -1.01 -1.48
N VAL A 92 -21.28 -2.18 -1.44
CA VAL A 92 -19.99 -2.45 -2.08
C VAL A 92 -20.21 -2.76 -3.55
N ILE A 93 -19.57 -1.98 -4.43
CA ILE A 93 -19.66 -2.13 -5.87
C ILE A 93 -18.57 -3.08 -6.38
N ASN A 94 -17.33 -2.85 -5.96
CA ASN A 94 -16.19 -3.71 -6.23
C ASN A 94 -15.08 -3.48 -5.21
N VAL A 95 -14.16 -4.42 -5.13
CA VAL A 95 -12.97 -4.33 -4.28
C VAL A 95 -11.73 -4.56 -5.11
N SER A 96 -10.69 -3.77 -4.86
CA SER A 96 -9.38 -3.91 -5.46
C SER A 96 -8.44 -4.44 -4.41
N GLU A 97 -7.82 -5.59 -4.65
CA GLU A 97 -6.76 -6.13 -3.83
C GLU A 97 -5.42 -5.73 -4.46
N THR A 98 -4.62 -5.01 -3.69
CA THR A 98 -3.27 -4.61 -4.08
C THR A 98 -2.26 -5.34 -3.22
N PRO A 99 -1.35 -6.14 -3.80
CA PRO A 99 -0.25 -6.77 -3.07
C PRO A 99 0.56 -5.74 -2.27
N GLY A 100 0.95 -6.09 -1.05
CA GLY A 100 1.80 -5.28 -0.19
C GLY A 100 2.90 -6.13 0.45
N THR A 101 3.93 -5.49 1.00
CA THR A 101 5.13 -6.16 1.53
C THR A 101 4.82 -7.22 2.58
N ASN A 102 3.86 -6.95 3.47
CA ASN A 102 3.48 -7.88 4.55
C ASN A 102 2.11 -8.52 4.31
N ARG A 103 1.12 -7.70 3.94
CA ARG A 103 -0.26 -8.11 3.70
C ARG A 103 -0.84 -7.27 2.55
N PRO A 104 -1.79 -7.83 1.78
CA PRO A 104 -2.51 -7.07 0.78
C PRO A 104 -3.32 -5.92 1.41
N THR A 105 -3.48 -4.84 0.65
CA THR A 105 -4.39 -3.74 0.97
C THR A 105 -5.62 -3.85 0.09
N TYR A 106 -6.80 -3.67 0.67
CA TYR A 106 -8.05 -3.73 -0.07
C TYR A 106 -8.67 -2.34 -0.16
N SER A 107 -9.06 -1.93 -1.36
CA SER A 107 -9.79 -0.68 -1.61
C SER A 107 -11.16 -1.01 -2.18
N ALA A 108 -12.20 -0.84 -1.38
CA ALA A 108 -13.60 -1.02 -1.77
C ALA A 108 -14.17 0.28 -2.33
N ARG A 109 -14.79 0.19 -3.52
CA ARG A 109 -15.63 1.26 -4.06
C ARG A 109 -17.07 1.06 -3.61
N LEU A 110 -17.66 2.10 -3.05
CA LEU A 110 -18.94 2.07 -2.39
C LEU A 110 -19.94 3.05 -3.02
N LYS A 111 -21.23 2.77 -2.84
CA LYS A 111 -22.31 3.75 -2.93
C LYS A 111 -22.97 3.89 -1.56
N CYS A 112 -22.91 5.07 -0.98
CA CYS A 112 -23.29 5.35 0.39
C CYS A 112 -24.51 6.26 0.45
N ILE A 113 -25.46 5.96 1.33
CA ILE A 113 -26.59 6.83 1.67
C ILE A 113 -26.35 7.30 3.10
N GLY A 114 -26.17 8.62 3.28
CA GLY A 114 -26.06 9.24 4.60
C GLY A 114 -27.42 9.48 5.25
N GLN A 115 -27.43 9.82 6.54
CA GLN A 115 -28.65 10.25 7.22
C GLN A 115 -29.25 11.49 6.54
N GLY A 116 -30.55 11.46 6.28
CA GLY A 116 -31.27 12.56 5.61
C GLY A 116 -31.00 12.68 4.10
N GLN A 117 -30.20 11.79 3.51
CA GLN A 117 -29.96 11.77 2.07
C GLN A 117 -30.89 10.79 1.37
N THR A 118 -31.37 11.18 0.18
CA THR A 118 -32.22 10.35 -0.68
C THR A 118 -31.45 9.72 -1.84
N GLN A 119 -30.26 10.23 -2.17
CA GLN A 119 -29.45 9.74 -3.28
C GLN A 119 -28.12 9.16 -2.80
N PRO A 120 -27.71 7.98 -3.31
CA PRO A 120 -26.41 7.40 -2.98
C PRO A 120 -25.26 8.19 -3.59
N THR A 121 -24.22 8.46 -2.80
CA THR A 121 -22.99 9.11 -3.24
C THR A 121 -21.84 8.09 -3.35
N PRO A 122 -20.94 8.23 -4.34
CA PRO A 122 -19.78 7.36 -4.44
C PRO A 122 -18.79 7.65 -3.29
N SER A 123 -18.23 6.58 -2.72
CA SER A 123 -17.21 6.69 -1.67
C SER A 123 -16.18 5.57 -1.81
N ASN A 124 -15.01 5.74 -1.17
CA ASN A 124 -13.96 4.75 -1.10
C ASN A 124 -13.76 4.31 0.34
N LEU A 125 -13.40 3.04 0.53
CA LEU A 125 -13.03 2.49 1.83
C LEU A 125 -11.77 1.66 1.66
N ILE A 126 -10.71 2.03 2.37
CA ILE A 126 -9.46 1.30 2.45
C ILE A 126 -9.53 0.40 3.68
N LEU A 127 -9.17 -0.87 3.50
CA LEU A 127 -9.16 -1.91 4.52
C LEU A 127 -7.77 -2.54 4.56
N ARG A 128 -7.16 -2.59 5.74
CA ARG A 128 -5.89 -3.28 5.99
C ARG A 128 -6.02 -4.16 7.23
N SER A 129 -5.55 -5.39 7.15
CA SER A 129 -5.43 -6.24 8.34
C SER A 129 -4.15 -5.86 9.07
N GLU A 130 -4.27 -5.58 10.37
CA GLU A 130 -3.12 -5.45 11.27
C GLU A 130 -2.81 -6.83 11.86
N ASP A 131 -3.84 -7.48 12.40
CA ASP A 131 -3.81 -8.85 12.89
C ASP A 131 -5.18 -9.54 12.69
N LEU A 132 -5.44 -10.65 13.39
CA LEU A 132 -6.70 -11.41 13.29
C LEU A 132 -7.93 -10.67 13.86
N ASN A 133 -7.70 -9.78 14.84
CA ASN A 133 -8.74 -9.09 15.59
C ASN A 133 -8.64 -7.56 15.45
N ARG A 134 -7.73 -7.04 14.62
CA ARG A 134 -7.55 -5.61 14.38
C ARG A 134 -7.40 -5.30 12.90
N ILE A 135 -8.04 -4.22 12.48
CA ILE A 135 -8.00 -3.72 11.11
C ILE A 135 -7.86 -2.20 11.11
N SER A 136 -7.23 -1.67 10.07
CA SER A 136 -7.19 -0.23 9.81
C SER A 136 -8.17 0.12 8.69
N ILE A 137 -9.01 1.13 8.94
CA ILE A 137 -10.07 1.58 8.03
C ILE A 137 -10.07 3.09 7.87
N GLY A 138 -10.29 3.55 6.64
CA GLY A 138 -10.46 4.97 6.33
C GLY A 138 -10.85 5.18 4.87
N SER A 139 -11.28 6.39 4.52
CA SER A 139 -11.54 6.75 3.12
C SER A 139 -10.26 6.98 2.32
N GLU A 140 -9.18 7.31 3.02
CA GLU A 140 -7.87 7.65 2.48
C GLU A 140 -6.76 7.05 3.36
N PHE A 141 -5.56 6.91 2.82
CA PHE A 141 -4.42 6.36 3.57
C PHE A 141 -4.05 7.21 4.78
N ALA A 142 -4.21 8.54 4.70
CA ALA A 142 -3.94 9.47 5.79
C ALA A 142 -4.99 9.44 6.90
N THR A 143 -6.18 8.89 6.63
CA THR A 143 -7.33 8.86 7.56
C THR A 143 -7.60 7.46 8.12
N LEU A 144 -6.65 6.53 7.95
CA LEU A 144 -6.76 5.18 8.49
C LEU A 144 -6.75 5.21 10.01
N ASN A 145 -7.81 4.68 10.61
CA ASN A 145 -7.94 4.47 12.04
C ASN A 145 -7.98 2.98 12.34
N VAL A 146 -7.37 2.57 13.46
CA VAL A 146 -7.39 1.18 13.89
C VAL A 146 -8.67 0.87 14.64
N TYR A 147 -9.32 -0.22 14.25
CA TYR A 147 -10.48 -0.81 14.90
C TYR A 147 -10.15 -2.21 15.37
N GLN A 148 -10.81 -2.63 16.45
CA GLN A 148 -10.77 -3.98 16.97
C GLN A 148 -12.09 -4.70 16.74
N LYS A 149 -12.02 -6.02 16.56
CA LYS A 149 -13.17 -6.86 16.30
C LYS A 149 -14.03 -6.94 17.56
N CYS A 150 -15.30 -6.60 17.44
CA CYS A 150 -16.24 -6.83 18.51
C CYS A 150 -16.58 -8.31 18.57
N SER A 151 -16.52 -8.87 19.78
CA SER A 151 -17.07 -10.21 20.01
C SER A 151 -18.56 -10.17 19.69
N ALA A 152 -19.07 -11.21 19.01
CA ALA A 152 -20.50 -11.45 19.00
C ALA A 152 -20.88 -11.66 20.47
N LYS A 153 -21.49 -10.67 21.12
CA LYS A 153 -22.08 -10.87 22.43
C LYS A 153 -23.09 -12.02 22.26
N GLY A 154 -22.71 -13.22 22.69
CA GLY A 154 -23.71 -14.16 23.18
C GLY A 154 -24.49 -13.45 24.29
N PRO A 155 -25.76 -13.80 24.53
CA PRO A 155 -26.52 -13.18 25.61
C PRO A 155 -25.67 -13.24 26.88
N VAL A 156 -25.38 -12.06 27.44
CA VAL A 156 -24.81 -11.94 28.78
C VAL A 156 -25.89 -12.51 29.70
N THR A 157 -25.80 -13.80 29.97
CA THR A 157 -26.51 -14.43 31.07
C THR A 157 -25.93 -13.78 32.32
N LYS A 158 -26.63 -12.77 32.82
CA LYS A 158 -26.51 -12.39 34.24
C LYS A 158 -26.71 -13.68 35.03
N GLY A 159 -25.64 -14.22 35.59
CA GLY A 159 -25.73 -15.25 36.62
C GLY A 159 -26.53 -14.71 37.81
N PRO A 160 -27.28 -15.57 38.52
CA PRO A 160 -28.22 -15.12 39.54
C PRO A 160 -27.48 -14.53 40.75
N GLN A 161 -28.25 -13.66 41.40
CA GLN A 161 -28.00 -12.87 42.59
C GLN A 161 -27.45 -13.67 43.77
#